data_AF-B7S0J8-F1
#
_entry.id   AF-B7S0J8-F1
#
_cell.length_a   1.000
_cell.length_b   1.000
_cell.length_c   1.000
_cell.angle_alpha   90.00
_cell.angle_beta   90.00
_cell.angle_gamma   90.00
#
_symmetry.space_group_name_H-M   'P 1'
#
loop_
_entity.id
_entity.type
_entity.pdbx_description
1 polymer ?
#
loop_
_entity_poly.entity_id
_entity_poly.type
_entity_poly.pdbx_seq_one_letter_code
_entity_poly.pdbx_strand_id
1 'polypeptide(L)'
;MHHAGFTHGDLRTSNVLAHREGNAFHFSLIDNERNRQRQPPAGRDILRNLMQLNMLTPADISNTDRMRFFSHWRREMHNLADPEAHLVATEAYHWAMRRLRAKGKLL
;
A
#
# COMPACT_ATOMS: atom_id res chain seq x y z
N MET A 1 -3.05 -5.07 8.56
CA MET A 1 -1.69 -5.68 8.46
C MET A 1 -0.63 -4.83 9.16
N HIS A 2 -0.27 -3.63 8.66
CA HIS A 2 0.79 -2.81 9.26
C HIS A 2 0.59 -2.49 10.75
N HIS A 3 -0.63 -2.14 11.18
CA HIS A 3 -0.94 -1.90 12.60
C HIS A 3 -0.64 -3.12 13.51
N ALA A 4 -0.85 -4.32 12.99
CA ALA A 4 -0.57 -5.59 13.68
C ALA A 4 0.92 -6.01 13.59
N GLY A 5 1.79 -5.15 13.07
CA GLY A 5 3.24 -5.38 13.02
C GLY A 5 3.72 -6.13 11.79
N PHE A 6 2.83 -6.51 10.87
CA PHE A 6 3.21 -7.23 9.66
C PHE A 6 3.50 -6.28 8.50
N THR A 7 4.57 -6.56 7.76
CA THR A 7 4.85 -5.97 6.44
C THR A 7 5.01 -7.10 5.43
N HIS A 8 4.43 -6.92 4.24
CA HIS A 8 4.47 -7.92 3.19
C HIS A 8 5.83 -7.89 2.49
N GLY A 9 6.36 -9.04 2.11
CA GLY A 9 7.61 -9.08 1.33
C GLY A 9 7.48 -8.44 -0.05
N ASP A 10 6.29 -8.55 -0.65
CA ASP A 10 6.01 -8.08 -2.00
C ASP A 10 4.55 -7.64 -2.21
N LEU A 11 4.17 -6.46 -1.69
CA LEU A 11 2.76 -6.01 -1.68
C LEU A 11 2.30 -5.42 -3.03
N ARG A 12 2.43 -6.19 -4.11
CA ARG A 12 1.81 -5.85 -5.40
C ARG A 12 0.36 -6.29 -5.42
N THR A 13 -0.47 -5.66 -6.25
CA THR A 13 -1.89 -6.00 -6.39
C THR A 13 -2.12 -7.43 -6.88
N SER A 14 -1.18 -8.02 -7.62
CA SER A 14 -1.22 -9.44 -8.00
C SER A 14 -1.17 -10.39 -6.80
N ASN A 15 -0.68 -9.92 -5.64
CA ASN A 15 -0.59 -10.68 -4.39
C ASN A 15 -1.77 -10.38 -3.44
N VAL A 16 -2.79 -9.66 -3.93
CA VAL A 16 -4.05 -9.37 -3.22
C VAL A 16 -5.18 -10.08 -3.95
N LEU A 17 -5.66 -11.19 -3.39
CA LEU A 17 -6.83 -11.88 -3.91
C LEU A 17 -8.09 -11.24 -3.36
N ALA A 18 -9.08 -11.03 -4.22
CA ALA A 18 -10.40 -10.55 -3.84
C ALA A 18 -11.44 -11.62 -4.16
N HIS A 19 -12.19 -12.05 -3.15
CA HIS A 19 -13.34 -12.94 -3.29
C HIS A 19 -14.62 -12.17 -2.95
N ARG A 20 -15.64 -12.26 -3.80
CA ARG A 20 -16.94 -11.62 -3.56
C ARG A 20 -17.89 -12.63 -2.94
N GLU A 21 -18.37 -12.32 -1.74
CA GLU A 21 -19.40 -13.09 -1.04
C GLU A 21 -20.59 -12.16 -0.77
N GLY A 22 -21.74 -12.44 -1.41
CA GLY A 22 -22.91 -11.56 -1.35
C GLY A 22 -22.58 -10.14 -1.83
N ASN A 23 -22.74 -9.15 -0.94
CA ASN A 23 -22.41 -7.73 -1.20
C ASN A 23 -21.07 -7.29 -0.61
N ALA A 24 -20.25 -8.21 -0.12
CA ALA A 24 -18.95 -7.92 0.48
C ALA A 24 -17.80 -8.47 -0.38
N PHE A 25 -16.64 -7.84 -0.24
CA PHE A 25 -15.37 -8.38 -0.72
C PHE A 25 -14.53 -8.85 0.47
N HIS A 26 -14.03 -10.06 0.36
CA HIS A 26 -13.05 -10.65 1.25
C HIS A 26 -11.70 -10.62 0.55
N PHE A 27 -10.67 -10.15 1.26
CA PHE A 27 -9.33 -10.04 0.70
C PHE A 27 -8.39 -11.02 1.38
N SER A 28 -7.51 -11.64 0.61
CA SER A 28 -6.44 -12.51 1.10
C SER A 28 -5.11 -12.08 0.50
N LEU A 29 -4.05 -12.09 1.32
CA LEU A 29 -2.69 -11.87 0.86
C LEU A 29 -2.02 -13.23 0.62
N ILE A 30 -1.39 -13.38 -0.54
CA ILE A 30 -0.61 -14.56 -0.92
C ILE A 30 0.87 -14.18 -1.05
N ASP A 31 1.76 -15.16 -1.24
CA ASP A 31 3.22 -14.89 -1.37
C ASP A 31 3.80 -14.33 -0.05
N ASN A 32 3.42 -14.98 1.07
CA ASN A 32 3.66 -14.53 2.44
C ASN A 32 5.03 -14.95 3.02
N GLU A 33 5.84 -15.72 2.30
CA GLU A 33 7.08 -16.33 2.80
C GLU A 33 8.18 -15.30 3.13
N ARG A 34 8.07 -14.08 2.58
CA ARG A 34 8.99 -12.96 2.84
C ARG A 34 8.42 -11.92 3.80
N ASN A 35 7.28 -12.20 4.44
CA ASN A 35 6.67 -11.29 5.39
C ASN A 35 7.56 -11.09 6.62
N ARG A 36 7.55 -9.87 7.15
CA ARG A 36 8.27 -9.52 8.38
C ARG A 36 7.27 -9.09 9.44
N GLN A 37 7.47 -9.58 10.65
CA GLN A 37 6.69 -9.18 11.82
C GLN A 37 7.59 -8.42 12.81
N ARG A 38 7.20 -7.18 13.12
CA ARG A 38 7.84 -6.33 14.13
C ARG A 38 6.82 -5.32 14.65
N GLN A 39 6.79 -5.05 15.96
CA GLN A 39 5.94 -4.02 16.55
C GLN A 39 6.80 -2.91 17.20
N PRO A 40 6.82 -1.66 16.67
CA PRO A 40 6.16 -1.24 15.43
C PRO A 40 6.88 -1.76 14.16
N PRO A 41 6.17 -1.87 13.03
CA PRO A 41 6.79 -2.20 11.75
C PRO A 41 7.80 -1.12 11.37
N ALA A 42 8.89 -1.50 10.70
CA ALA A 42 9.87 -0.52 10.26
C ALA A 42 9.28 0.40 9.18
N GLY A 43 9.42 1.72 9.34
CA GLY A 43 8.84 2.72 8.41
C GLY A 43 9.26 2.51 6.95
N ARG A 44 10.51 2.08 6.71
CA ARG A 44 10.99 1.71 5.36
C ARG A 44 10.22 0.57 4.71
N ASP A 45 9.78 -0.41 5.50
CA ASP A 45 9.06 -1.58 5.02
C ASP A 45 7.59 -1.20 4.69
N ILE A 46 6.97 -0.34 5.53
CA ILE A 46 5.67 0.28 5.23
C ILE A 46 5.74 1.11 3.94
N LEU A 47 6.72 2.01 3.84
CA LEU A 47 6.92 2.88 2.68
C LEU A 47 7.01 2.07 1.38
N ARG A 48 7.79 0.99 1.39
CA ARG A 48 7.92 0.07 0.25
C ARG A 48 6.57 -0.58 -0.10
N ASN A 49 5.83 -1.09 0.88
CA ASN A 49 4.51 -1.71 0.65
C ASN A 49 3.51 -0.72 0.04
N LEU A 50 3.43 0.50 0.58
CA LEU A 50 2.55 1.53 0.03
C LEU A 50 2.99 1.97 -1.38
N MET A 51 4.29 2.05 -1.63
CA MET A 51 4.80 2.32 -2.99
C MET A 51 4.41 1.21 -3.96
N GLN A 52 4.53 -0.06 -3.57
CA GLN A 52 4.15 -1.20 -4.42
C GLN A 52 2.67 -1.16 -4.80
N LEU A 53 1.77 -0.83 -3.87
CA LEU A 53 0.35 -0.63 -4.18
C LEU A 53 0.12 0.57 -5.10
N ASN A 54 0.91 1.64 -4.96
CA ASN A 54 0.84 2.80 -5.83
C ASN A 54 1.37 2.57 -7.26
N MET A 55 1.95 1.39 -7.56
CA MET A 55 2.43 1.05 -8.91
C MET A 55 1.32 0.71 -9.91
N LEU A 56 0.03 0.69 -9.51
CA LEU A 56 -1.08 0.71 -10.46
C LEU A 56 -0.98 1.94 -11.36
N THR A 57 -1.41 1.84 -12.62
CA THR A 57 -1.35 2.96 -13.56
C THR A 57 -2.57 3.89 -13.38
N PRO A 58 -2.54 5.12 -13.95
CA PRO A 58 -3.73 5.99 -13.96
C PRO A 58 -4.93 5.38 -14.69
N ALA A 59 -4.71 4.42 -15.59
CA ALA A 59 -5.79 3.69 -16.26
C ALA A 59 -6.47 2.67 -15.32
N ASP A 60 -5.76 2.18 -14.30
CA ASP A 60 -6.27 1.19 -13.34
C ASP A 60 -6.90 1.85 -12.11
N ILE A 61 -6.33 2.99 -11.65
CA ILE A 61 -6.77 3.65 -10.42
C ILE A 61 -6.56 5.17 -10.49
N SER A 62 -7.60 5.92 -10.12
CA SER A 62 -7.57 7.38 -10.08
C SER A 62 -6.80 7.92 -8.86
N ASN A 63 -6.40 9.20 -8.91
CA ASN A 63 -5.85 9.87 -7.72
C ASN A 63 -6.86 9.94 -6.57
N THR A 64 -8.15 10.06 -6.87
CA THR A 64 -9.21 10.03 -5.87
C THR A 64 -9.26 8.69 -5.14
N ASP A 65 -9.13 7.57 -5.86
CA ASP A 65 -9.13 6.24 -5.25
C ASP A 65 -7.87 5.98 -4.42
N ARG A 66 -6.72 6.50 -4.85
CA ARG A 66 -5.49 6.49 -4.03
C ARG A 66 -5.68 7.25 -2.72
N MET A 67 -6.31 8.42 -2.78
CA MET A 67 -6.62 9.20 -1.58
C MET A 67 -7.61 8.48 -0.67
N ARG A 68 -8.66 7.85 -1.22
CA ARG A 68 -9.58 7.01 -0.45
C ARG A 68 -8.84 5.88 0.27
N PHE A 69 -7.99 5.15 -0.46
CA PHE A 69 -7.15 4.09 0.13
C PHE A 69 -6.27 4.64 1.26
N PHE A 70 -5.56 5.74 1.03
CA PHE A 70 -4.70 6.35 2.05
C PHE A 70 -5.49 6.78 3.29
N SER A 71 -6.66 7.41 3.12
CA SER A 71 -7.52 7.81 4.25
C SER A 71 -7.95 6.60 5.08
N HIS A 72 -8.30 5.47 4.45
CA HIS A 72 -8.61 4.23 5.16
C HIS A 72 -7.37 3.65 5.86
N TRP A 73 -6.24 3.57 5.16
CA TRP A 73 -4.98 3.09 5.74
C TRP A 73 -4.55 3.93 6.96
N ARG A 74 -4.66 5.26 6.88
CA ARG A 74 -4.33 6.19 7.96
C ARG A 74 -5.18 5.93 9.19
N ARG A 75 -6.49 5.70 9.02
CA ARG A 75 -7.44 5.44 10.12
C ARG A 75 -7.04 4.21 10.93
N GLU A 76 -6.48 3.18 10.30
CA GLU A 76 -6.00 1.96 10.97
C GLU A 76 -4.64 2.15 11.68
N MET A 77 -3.88 3.18 11.34
CA MET A 77 -2.53 3.43 11.87
C MET A 77 -2.56 4.34 13.10
N HIS A 78 -3.31 3.96 14.14
CA HIS A 78 -3.52 4.78 15.35
C HIS A 78 -2.22 5.24 16.05
N ASN A 79 -1.14 4.46 15.94
CA ASN A 79 0.14 4.71 16.59
C ASN A 79 1.14 5.52 15.75
N LEU A 80 0.72 5.99 14.56
CA LEU A 80 1.53 6.84 13.68
C LEU A 80 0.98 8.27 13.73
N ALA A 81 1.83 9.27 13.94
CA ALA A 81 1.39 10.65 13.98
C ALA A 81 0.91 11.12 12.60
N ASP A 82 -0.02 12.07 12.54
CA ASP A 82 -0.55 12.57 11.26
C ASP A 82 0.52 13.08 10.29
N PRO A 83 1.51 13.89 10.73
CA PRO A 83 2.56 14.35 9.82
C PRO A 83 3.41 13.20 9.29
N GLU A 84 3.69 12.18 10.10
CA GLU A 84 4.48 11.01 9.70
C GLU A 84 3.71 10.15 8.69
N ALA A 85 2.42 9.93 8.93
CA ALA A 85 1.56 9.18 8.02
C ALA A 85 1.42 9.89 6.66
N HIS A 86 1.27 11.22 6.69
CA HIS A 86 1.24 12.04 5.49
C HIS A 86 2.57 11.95 4.72
N LEU A 87 3.70 12.12 5.41
CA LEU A 87 5.03 12.00 4.80
C LEU A 87 5.23 10.64 4.13
N VAL A 88 4.91 9.56 4.83
CA VAL A 88 5.06 8.18 4.32
C VAL A 88 4.22 7.97 3.05
N ALA A 89 2.99 8.46 3.00
CA ALA A 89 2.14 8.29 1.83
C ALA A 89 2.56 9.16 0.64
N THR A 90 2.95 10.40 0.90
CA THR A 90 3.47 11.30 -0.12
C THR A 90 4.75 10.73 -0.73
N GLU A 91 5.68 10.23 0.09
CA GLU A 91 6.91 9.59 -0.40
C GLU A 91 6.63 8.28 -1.14
N ALA A 92 5.70 7.46 -0.66
CA ALA A 92 5.29 6.23 -1.34
C ALA A 92 4.74 6.53 -2.75
N TYR A 93 3.86 7.54 -2.85
CA TYR A 93 3.29 7.99 -4.12
C TYR A 93 4.35 8.53 -5.06
N HIS A 94 5.18 9.48 -4.61
CA HIS A 94 6.25 10.04 -5.44
C HIS A 94 7.24 8.98 -5.92
N TRP A 95 7.60 8.03 -5.06
CA TRP A 95 8.44 6.92 -5.45
C TRP A 95 7.79 6.06 -6.55
N ALA A 96 6.52 5.70 -6.39
CA ALA A 96 5.79 4.95 -7.41
C ALA A 96 5.72 5.71 -8.74
N MET A 97 5.40 7.02 -8.73
CA MET A 97 5.32 7.84 -9.93
C MET A 97 6.67 7.95 -10.65
N ARG A 98 7.77 8.16 -9.91
CA ARG A 98 9.13 8.13 -10.50
C ARG A 98 9.41 6.79 -11.19
N ARG A 99 9.03 5.69 -10.55
CA ARG A 99 9.25 4.33 -11.07
C ARG A 99 8.35 4.01 -12.28
N LEU A 100 7.13 4.53 -12.33
CA LEU A 100 6.24 4.40 -13.48
C LEU A 100 6.73 5.23 -14.68
N ARG A 101 7.19 6.47 -14.47
CA ARG A 101 7.84 7.29 -15.52
C ARG A 101 9.07 6.60 -16.11
N ALA A 102 9.95 6.09 -15.24
CA ALA A 102 11.13 5.33 -15.67
C ALA A 102 10.79 4.06 -16.49
N LYS A 103 9.55 3.56 -16.38
CA LYS A 103 9.03 2.43 -17.16
C LYS A 103 8.21 2.84 -18.39
N GLY A 104 8.11 4.14 -18.70
CA GLY A 104 7.26 4.64 -19.78
C GLY A 104 5.76 4.41 -19.57
N LYS A 105 5.32 4.25 -18.32
CA LYS A 105 3.90 4.01 -17.95
C LYS A 105 3.15 5.29 -17.57
N LEU A 106 3.86 6.41 -17.51
CA LEU A 106 3.31 7.75 -17.37
C LEU A 106 3.92 8.58 -18.49
N LEU A 107 3.07 9.26 -19.25
CA LEU A 107 3.47 10.27 -20.23
C LEU A 107 4.15 11.45 -19.53
#